data_AF-A0A1U7P0U2-F1
#
_entry.id   AF-A0A1U7P0U2-F1
#
_cell.length_a   1.000
_cell.length_b   1.000
_cell.length_c   1.000
_cell.angle_alpha   90.00
_cell.angle_beta   90.00
_cell.angle_gamma   90.00
#
_symmetry.space_group_name_H-M   'P 1'
#
loop_
_entity.id
_entity.type
_entity.pdbx_description
1 polymer ?
#
loop_
_entity_poly.entity_id
_entity_poly.type
_entity_poly.pdbx_seq_one_letter_code
_entity_poly.pdbx_strand_id
1 'polypeptide(L)'
;MQPILKVALFLGTALALTSQAGAQNNCDRPNGSFDQVYCQMKVLTRADADLNVAYTLLLKKLAPAAQGRLRETQRAWLVRRDRDCVEYDASRGDVVYTGCAVDTTTERLNFLNDRLRECNSSGCQPSRLR
;
A
#
# COMPACT_ATOMS: atom_id res chain seq x y z
N MET A 1 -29.61 -66.19 15.17
CA MET A 1 -29.92 -65.62 16.49
C MET A 1 -29.19 -64.29 16.59
N GLN A 2 -29.92 -63.17 16.63
CA GLN A 2 -29.33 -61.86 16.95
C GLN A 2 -28.91 -61.83 18.42
N PRO A 3 -27.88 -61.05 18.79
CA PRO A 3 -28.22 -59.92 19.64
C PRO A 3 -27.49 -58.61 19.31
N ILE A 4 -28.30 -57.55 19.30
CA ILE A 4 -28.06 -56.23 19.90
C ILE A 4 -27.03 -55.34 19.18
N LEU A 5 -27.60 -54.59 18.24
CA LEU A 5 -27.16 -53.31 17.72
C LEU A 5 -26.80 -52.34 18.87
N LYS A 6 -25.51 -52.08 19.10
CA LYS A 6 -25.07 -50.90 19.85
C LYS A 6 -24.90 -49.76 18.85
N VAL A 7 -25.96 -48.97 18.67
CA VAL A 7 -25.87 -47.66 18.01
C VAL A 7 -25.04 -46.77 18.92
N ALA A 8 -23.74 -46.67 18.64
CA ALA A 8 -22.92 -45.60 19.20
C ALA A 8 -23.37 -44.30 18.52
N LEU A 9 -24.20 -43.55 19.24
CA LEU A 9 -24.61 -42.20 18.90
C LEU A 9 -23.36 -41.30 18.95
N PHE A 10 -22.61 -41.25 17.86
CA PHE A 10 -21.64 -40.18 17.65
C PHE A 10 -22.46 -38.91 17.39
N LEU A 11 -22.58 -38.08 18.43
CA LEU A 11 -23.00 -36.69 18.32
C LEU A 11 -22.07 -36.02 17.30
N GLY A 12 -22.51 -35.93 16.06
CA GLY A 12 -21.88 -35.13 15.04
C GLY A 12 -22.06 -33.66 15.38
N THR A 13 -21.15 -33.09 16.15
CA THR A 13 -20.99 -31.63 16.24
C THR A 13 -20.48 -31.14 14.90
N ALA A 14 -21.40 -30.82 13.99
CA ALA A 14 -21.09 -30.04 12.81
C ALA A 14 -20.61 -28.66 13.29
N LEU A 15 -19.28 -28.47 13.34
CA LEU A 15 -18.69 -27.15 13.47
C LEU A 15 -19.18 -26.35 12.26
N ALA A 16 -20.15 -25.46 12.47
CA ALA A 16 -20.47 -24.42 11.53
C ALA A 16 -19.20 -23.57 11.37
N LEU A 17 -18.46 -23.82 10.28
CA LEU A 17 -17.49 -22.87 9.75
C LEU A 17 -18.31 -21.65 9.31
N THR A 18 -18.65 -20.78 10.25
CA THR A 18 -19.09 -19.43 9.91
C THR A 18 -17.87 -18.77 9.29
N SER A 19 -17.81 -18.86 7.96
CA SER A 19 -16.98 -17.98 7.17
C SER A 19 -17.49 -16.59 7.45
N GLN A 20 -16.89 -15.93 8.44
CA GLN A 20 -16.94 -14.48 8.54
C GLN A 20 -16.15 -13.99 7.32
N ALA A 21 -16.81 -13.98 6.17
CA ALA A 21 -16.42 -13.16 5.05
C ALA A 21 -16.48 -11.73 5.60
N GLY A 22 -15.34 -11.27 6.14
CA GLY A 22 -15.22 -9.94 6.71
C GLY A 22 -15.79 -8.96 5.71
N ALA A 23 -16.65 -8.07 6.19
CA ALA A 23 -17.31 -7.05 5.39
C ALA A 23 -16.35 -6.56 4.31
N GLN A 24 -16.57 -6.98 3.06
CA GLN A 24 -15.91 -6.35 1.95
C GLN A 24 -16.51 -4.95 1.90
N ASN A 25 -15.87 -4.00 2.59
CA ASN A 25 -16.17 -2.59 2.41
C ASN A 25 -15.92 -2.32 0.92
N ASN A 26 -17.01 -2.11 0.18
CA ASN A 26 -16.95 -1.88 -1.25
C ASN A 26 -16.27 -0.52 -1.47
N CYS A 27 -14.96 -0.55 -1.69
CA CYS A 27 -14.18 0.66 -1.92
C CYS A 27 -14.50 1.36 -3.24
N ASP A 28 -15.34 0.78 -4.10
CA ASP A 28 -15.90 1.46 -5.28
C ASP A 28 -16.95 2.51 -4.86
N ARG A 29 -17.61 2.32 -3.71
CA ARG A 29 -18.63 3.22 -3.16
C ARG A 29 -18.57 3.26 -1.61
N PRO A 30 -17.53 3.91 -1.03
CA PRO A 30 -17.40 4.03 0.42
C PRO A 30 -18.59 4.80 1.02
N ASN A 31 -19.11 4.31 2.15
CA ASN A 31 -20.26 4.92 2.82
C ASN A 31 -19.82 5.75 4.04
N GLY A 32 -19.48 7.01 3.77
CA GLY A 32 -19.04 7.96 4.79
C GLY A 32 -17.54 7.96 5.05
N SER A 33 -17.11 8.83 5.96
CA SER A 33 -15.70 9.20 6.10
C SER A 33 -14.80 8.07 6.63
N PHE A 34 -15.29 7.20 7.51
CA PHE A 34 -14.49 6.10 8.05
C PHE A 34 -14.21 5.03 6.98
N ASP A 35 -15.20 4.69 6.15
CA ASP A 35 -15.01 3.80 5.01
C ASP A 35 -14.07 4.41 3.98
N GLN A 36 -14.20 5.71 3.70
CA GLN A 36 -13.31 6.44 2.81
C GLN A 36 -11.85 6.36 3.28
N VAL A 37 -11.59 6.65 4.56
CA VAL A 37 -10.26 6.57 5.17
C VAL A 37 -9.71 5.15 5.11
N TYR A 38 -10.52 4.15 5.46
CA TYR A 38 -10.14 2.74 5.40
C TYR A 38 -9.74 2.32 3.96
N CYS A 39 -10.54 2.68 2.98
CA CYS A 39 -10.30 2.37 1.58
C CYS A 39 -9.06 3.09 1.03
N GLN A 40 -8.88 4.37 1.34
CA GLN A 40 -7.68 5.11 0.95
C GLN A 40 -6.41 4.52 1.60
N MET A 41 -6.48 4.08 2.85
CA MET A 41 -5.33 3.46 3.51
C MET A 41 -4.92 2.14 2.84
N LYS A 42 -5.88 1.35 2.33
CA LYS A 42 -5.56 0.15 1.53
C LYS A 42 -4.80 0.52 0.25
N VAL A 43 -5.27 1.53 -0.47
CA VAL A 43 -4.62 2.01 -1.69
C VAL A 43 -3.22 2.53 -1.37
N LEU A 44 -3.09 3.38 -0.35
CA LEU A 44 -1.81 3.94 0.09
C LEU A 44 -0.81 2.85 0.45
N THR A 45 -1.24 1.85 1.24
CA THR A 45 -0.38 0.73 1.65
C THR A 45 0.13 -0.04 0.42
N ARG A 46 -0.73 -0.26 -0.58
CA ARG A 46 -0.31 -0.93 -1.81
C ARG A 46 0.65 -0.07 -2.63
N ALA A 47 0.33 1.21 -2.82
CA ALA A 47 1.14 2.15 -3.58
C ALA A 47 2.54 2.31 -2.95
N ASP A 48 2.63 2.38 -1.62
CA ASP A 48 3.91 2.47 -0.91
C ASP A 48 4.77 1.21 -1.09
N ALA A 49 4.15 0.02 -1.01
CA ALA A 49 4.85 -1.22 -1.27
C ALA A 49 5.41 -1.28 -2.70
N ASP A 50 4.59 -0.93 -3.69
CA ASP A 50 5.00 -0.88 -5.11
C ASP A 50 6.07 0.19 -5.35
N LEU A 51 5.99 1.34 -4.66
CA LEU A 51 6.97 2.42 -4.71
C LEU A 51 8.33 1.95 -4.21
N ASN A 52 8.38 1.22 -3.10
CA ASN A 52 9.63 0.68 -2.55
C ASN A 52 10.26 -0.36 -3.48
N VAL A 53 9.45 -1.18 -4.16
CA VAL A 53 9.93 -2.10 -5.20
C VAL A 53 10.53 -1.33 -6.38
N ALA A 54 9.80 -0.36 -6.93
CA ALA A 54 10.26 0.45 -8.07
C ALA A 54 11.55 1.22 -7.74
N TYR A 55 11.61 1.82 -6.54
CA TYR A 55 12.81 2.49 -6.02
C TYR A 55 14.02 1.56 -5.96
N THR A 56 13.84 0.35 -5.42
CA THR A 56 14.92 -0.65 -5.30
C THR A 56 15.41 -1.12 -6.67
N LEU A 57 14.50 -1.37 -7.61
CA LEU A 57 14.84 -1.75 -8.97
C LEU A 57 15.59 -0.63 -9.70
N LEU A 58 15.14 0.61 -9.55
CA LEU A 58 15.79 1.77 -10.16
C LEU A 58 17.19 1.97 -9.59
N LEU A 59 17.39 1.85 -8.27
CA LEU A 59 18.73 1.92 -7.65
C LEU A 59 19.71 0.93 -8.29
N LYS A 60 19.27 -0.31 -8.56
CA LYS A 60 20.10 -1.35 -9.18
C LYS A 60 20.52 -1.03 -10.62
N LYS A 61 19.79 -0.14 -11.30
CA LYS A 61 20.10 0.30 -12.67
C LYS A 61 21.06 1.48 -12.73
N LEU A 62 21.19 2.22 -11.63
CA LEU A 62 21.92 3.50 -11.59
C LEU A 62 23.38 3.31 -11.19
N ALA A 63 24.26 4.12 -11.79
CA ALA A 63 25.64 4.29 -11.35
C ALA A 63 25.70 4.99 -9.96
N PRO A 64 26.79 4.85 -9.19
CA PRO A 64 26.86 5.30 -7.79
C PRO A 64 26.45 6.76 -7.54
N ALA A 65 26.91 7.70 -8.38
CA ALA A 65 26.54 9.11 -8.26
C ALA A 65 25.03 9.34 -8.45
N ALA A 66 24.42 8.67 -9.42
CA ALA A 66 22.99 8.76 -9.69
C ALA A 66 22.14 8.08 -8.61
N GLN A 67 22.64 7.01 -7.99
CA GLN A 67 22.00 6.42 -6.81
C GLN A 67 21.98 7.41 -5.62
N GLY A 68 23.07 8.17 -5.42
CA GLY A 68 23.14 9.24 -4.43
C GLY A 68 22.04 10.28 -4.65
N ARG A 69 21.87 10.72 -5.91
CA ARG A 69 20.81 11.65 -6.31
C ARG A 69 19.40 11.09 -6.09
N LEU A 70 19.15 9.83 -6.44
CA LEU A 70 17.85 9.21 -6.22
C LEU A 70 17.52 9.13 -4.71
N ARG A 71 18.49 8.78 -3.86
CA ARG A 71 18.32 8.76 -2.40
C ARG A 71 17.97 10.15 -1.83
N GLU A 72 18.68 11.17 -2.30
CA GLU A 72 18.44 12.56 -1.90
C GLU A 72 17.01 13.00 -2.24
N THR A 73 16.60 12.79 -3.50
CA THR A 73 15.27 13.20 -3.97
C THR A 73 14.15 12.40 -3.31
N GLN A 74 14.37 11.11 -3.01
CA GLN A 74 13.39 10.31 -2.27
C GLN A 74 13.17 10.83 -0.85
N ARG A 75 14.24 11.23 -0.13
CA ARG A 75 14.11 11.85 1.20
C ARG A 75 13.43 13.21 1.12
N ALA A 76 13.78 14.03 0.14
CA ALA A 76 13.13 15.32 -0.07
C ALA A 76 11.64 15.15 -0.39
N TRP A 77 11.27 14.11 -1.14
CA TRP A 77 9.87 13.75 -1.38
C TRP A 77 9.14 13.34 -0.09
N LEU A 78 9.75 12.53 0.79
CA LEU A 78 9.13 12.16 2.07
C LEU A 78 8.83 13.39 2.93
N VAL A 79 9.80 14.31 3.07
CA VAL A 79 9.61 15.57 3.81
C VAL A 79 8.48 16.41 3.20
N ARG A 80 8.42 16.48 1.86
CA ARG A 80 7.36 17.19 1.15
C ARG A 80 5.99 16.55 1.39
N ARG A 81 5.88 15.22 1.27
CA ARG A 81 4.64 14.48 1.54
C ARG A 81 4.13 14.77 2.93
N ASP A 82 5.00 14.67 3.94
CA ASP A 82 4.59 14.84 5.33
C ASP A 82 4.15 16.30 5.57
N ARG A 83 4.88 17.28 5.04
CA ARG A 83 4.49 18.69 5.09
C ARG A 83 3.15 18.98 4.39
N ASP A 84 2.91 18.35 3.24
CA ASP A 84 1.73 18.66 2.40
C ASP A 84 0.50 17.87 2.84
N CYS A 85 0.67 16.70 3.46
CA CYS A 85 -0.41 15.77 3.79
C CYS A 85 -0.66 15.60 5.30
N VAL A 86 0.14 16.23 6.17
CA VAL A 86 -0.08 16.20 7.62
C VAL A 86 -0.17 17.62 8.15
N GLU A 87 -1.25 17.90 8.87
CA GLU A 87 -1.43 19.14 9.63
C GLU A 87 -1.42 18.82 11.12
N TYR A 88 -0.68 19.61 11.91
CA TYR A 88 -0.75 19.52 13.36
C TYR A 88 -1.85 20.43 13.90
N ASP A 89 -2.83 19.84 14.59
CA ASP A 89 -3.87 20.54 15.32
C ASP A 89 -3.68 20.35 16.83
N ALA A 90 -3.67 21.44 17.59
CA ALA A 90 -3.39 21.39 19.04
C ALA A 90 -4.43 20.58 19.85
N SER A 91 -5.65 20.41 19.35
CA SER A 91 -6.74 19.68 20.01
C SER A 91 -6.91 18.25 19.51
N ARG A 92 -6.46 17.97 18.27
CA ARG A 92 -6.67 16.69 17.57
C ARG A 92 -5.38 15.91 17.32
N GLY A 93 -4.21 16.53 17.52
CA GLY A 93 -2.91 15.97 17.16
C GLY A 93 -2.65 16.03 15.66
N ASP A 94 -1.87 15.07 15.16
CA ASP A 94 -1.58 14.98 13.72
C ASP A 94 -2.82 14.55 12.93
N VAL A 95 -3.24 15.40 12.01
CA VAL A 95 -4.32 15.16 11.06
C VAL A 95 -3.71 14.77 9.72
N VAL A 96 -3.91 13.51 9.34
CA VAL A 96 -3.41 12.98 8.06
C VAL A 96 -4.50 13.06 7.00
N TYR A 97 -4.22 13.77 5.92
CA TYR A 97 -5.08 13.82 4.74
C TYR A 97 -4.83 12.58 3.87
N THR A 98 -5.60 11.51 4.09
CA THR A 98 -5.39 10.21 3.42
C THR A 98 -5.51 10.26 1.90
N GLY A 99 -6.36 11.15 1.35
CA GLY A 99 -6.40 11.41 -0.10
C GLY A 99 -5.08 11.99 -0.63
N CYS A 100 -4.55 13.04 0.01
CA CYS A 100 -3.24 13.62 -0.33
C CYS A 100 -2.13 12.57 -0.30
N ALA A 101 -2.10 11.74 0.75
CA ALA A 101 -1.10 10.69 0.89
C ALA A 101 -1.18 9.64 -0.24
N VAL A 102 -2.39 9.24 -0.65
CA VAL A 102 -2.60 8.35 -1.81
C VAL A 102 -2.06 8.99 -3.09
N ASP A 103 -2.44 10.24 -3.36
CA ASP A 103 -2.11 10.92 -4.61
C ASP A 103 -0.60 11.10 -4.76
N THR A 104 0.07 11.70 -3.77
CA THR A 104 1.53 11.95 -3.84
C THR A 104 2.37 10.66 -3.85
N THR A 105 1.90 9.60 -3.19
CA THR A 105 2.57 8.29 -3.23
C THR A 105 2.41 7.63 -4.60
N THR A 106 1.22 7.73 -5.19
CA THR A 106 0.96 7.22 -6.54
C THR A 106 1.75 8.00 -7.60
N GLU A 107 1.82 9.33 -7.49
CA GLU A 107 2.64 10.17 -8.36
C GLU A 107 4.12 9.80 -8.27
N ARG A 108 4.64 9.60 -7.05
CA ARG A 108 6.03 9.20 -6.85
C ARG A 108 6.31 7.80 -7.41
N LEU A 109 5.40 6.85 -7.20
CA LEU A 109 5.47 5.52 -7.81
C LEU A 109 5.54 5.61 -9.34
N ASN A 110 4.64 6.38 -9.96
CA ASN A 110 4.61 6.58 -11.41
C ASN A 110 5.93 7.17 -11.92
N PHE A 111 6.45 8.19 -11.24
CA PHE A 111 7.75 8.76 -11.55
C PHE A 111 8.88 7.71 -11.53
N LEU A 112 8.95 6.88 -10.47
CA LEU A 112 9.99 5.85 -10.36
C LEU A 112 9.85 4.80 -11.47
N ASN A 113 8.63 4.39 -11.79
CA ASN A 113 8.36 3.45 -12.88
C ASN A 113 8.76 4.03 -14.24
N ASP A 114 8.51 5.31 -14.49
CA ASP A 114 8.92 5.97 -15.73
C ASP A 114 10.43 6.08 -15.87
N ARG A 115 11.14 6.36 -14.77
CA ARG A 115 12.62 6.32 -14.75
C ARG A 115 13.16 4.91 -14.92
N LEU A 116 12.52 3.91 -14.33
CA LEU A 116 12.91 2.51 -14.51
C LEU A 116 12.70 2.05 -15.97
N ARG A 117 11.58 2.44 -16.60
CA ARG A 117 11.30 2.14 -18.01
C ARG A 117 12.33 2.80 -18.93
N GLU A 118 12.64 4.07 -18.69
CA GLU A 118 13.69 4.81 -19.41
C GLU A 118 15.06 4.11 -19.31
N CYS A 119 15.45 3.72 -18.10
CA CYS A 119 16.68 2.96 -17.86
C CYS A 119 16.73 1.64 -18.65
N ASN A 120 15.59 0.95 -18.77
CA ASN A 120 15.49 -0.32 -19.49
C ASN A 120 15.43 -0.17 -21.02
N SER A 121 14.98 0.97 -21.54
CA SER A 121 14.82 1.18 -22.99
C SER A 121 16.05 1.82 -23.63
N SER A 122 16.52 2.94 -23.07
CA SER A 122 17.49 3.83 -23.74
C SER A 122 18.72 4.12 -22.88
N GLY A 123 18.80 3.51 -21.69
CA GLY A 123 19.77 3.86 -20.66
C GLY A 123 19.25 4.97 -19.74
N CYS A 124 19.75 4.97 -18.51
CA CYS A 124 19.31 5.89 -17.47
C CYS A 124 19.76 7.33 -17.74
N GLN A 125 18.90 8.32 -17.48
CA GLN A 125 19.25 9.74 -17.54
C GLN A 125 19.29 10.37 -16.14
N PRO A 126 20.47 10.47 -15.50
CA PRO A 126 20.58 10.95 -14.12
C PRO A 126 20.02 12.36 -13.87
N SER A 127 20.03 13.23 -14.90
CA SER A 127 19.49 14.59 -14.82
C SER A 127 17.97 14.65 -14.55
N ARG A 128 17.27 13.53 -14.74
CA ARG A 128 15.82 13.41 -14.54
C ARG A 128 15.43 12.83 -13.18
N LEU A 129 16.40 12.50 -12.33
CA LEU A 129 16.20 12.06 -10.95
C LEU A 129 15.94 13.28 -10.06
N ARG A 130 14.68 13.74 -10.07
CA ARG A 130 14.16 14.86 -9.28
C ARG A 130 13.37 14.40 -8.06
#